data_AF-A0A8J3W2M8-F1
#
_entry.id   AF-A0A8J3W2M8-F1
#
_cell.length_a   1.000
_cell.length_b   1.000
_cell.length_c   1.000
_cell.angle_alpha   90.00
_cell.angle_beta   90.00
_cell.angle_gamma   90.00
#
_symmetry.space_group_name_H-M   'P 1'
#
loop_
_entity.id
_entity.type
_entity.pdbx_description
1 polymer ?
#
loop_
_entity_poly.entity_id
_entity_poly.type
_entity_poly.pdbx_seq_one_letter_code
_entity_poly.pdbx_strand_id
1 'polypeptide(L)'
;MAGSNVAPLKVDSETDRLISHGAHFLHVTKKEFVAQAVRVYLKVRQAELHAAMQEAMAQLDGTHASRVALVSGLTKEQIEELGGVEEG
;
A
#
# COMPACT_ATOMS: atom_id res chain seq x y z
N MET A 1 19.28 10.31 -24.65
CA MET A 1 17.97 9.80 -25.10
C MET A 1 17.81 8.40 -24.51
N ALA A 2 17.12 8.24 -23.37
CA ALA A 2 16.87 6.90 -22.82
C ALA A 2 15.90 6.17 -23.75
N GLY A 3 16.39 5.21 -24.53
CA GLY A 3 15.57 4.43 -25.45
C GLY A 3 14.46 3.73 -24.67
N SER A 4 13.22 3.80 -25.16
CA SER A 4 12.10 3.09 -24.57
C SER A 4 12.39 1.60 -24.62
N ASN A 5 12.80 1.01 -23.50
CA ASN A 5 13.00 -0.43 -23.40
C ASN A 5 11.61 -1.09 -23.49
N VAL A 6 11.33 -1.76 -24.61
CA VAL A 6 10.06 -2.48 -24.83
C VAL A 6 10.34 -3.94 -24.55
N ALA A 7 9.83 -4.44 -23.42
CA ALA A 7 9.91 -5.84 -23.05
C ALA A 7 8.54 -6.51 -23.22
N PRO A 8 8.48 -7.76 -23.72
CA PRO A 8 7.24 -8.51 -23.78
C PRO A 8 6.75 -8.86 -22.37
N LEU A 9 5.48 -8.57 -22.07
CA LEU A 9 4.81 -8.97 -20.84
C LEU A 9 3.95 -10.20 -21.11
N LYS A 10 4.31 -11.35 -20.53
CA LYS A 10 3.49 -12.55 -20.58
C LYS A 10 2.36 -12.43 -19.57
N VAL A 11 1.14 -12.67 -20.04
CA VAL A 11 -0.08 -12.71 -19.23
C VAL A 11 -0.87 -13.97 -19.61
N ASP A 12 -1.76 -14.42 -18.73
CA ASP A 12 -2.71 -15.47 -19.05
C ASP A 12 -3.78 -14.97 -20.06
N SER A 13 -4.57 -15.90 -20.58
CA SER A 13 -5.55 -15.62 -21.63
C SER A 13 -6.76 -14.82 -21.13
N GLU A 14 -7.10 -14.90 -19.85
CA GLU A 14 -8.19 -14.13 -19.25
C GLU A 14 -7.77 -12.67 -19.11
N THR A 15 -6.57 -12.43 -18.60
CA THR A 15 -5.97 -11.09 -18.48
C THR A 15 -5.79 -10.43 -19.87
N ASP A 16 -5.34 -11.15 -20.90
CA ASP A 16 -5.24 -10.57 -22.25
C ASP A 16 -6.61 -10.15 -22.82
N ARG A 17 -7.69 -10.89 -22.54
CA ARG A 17 -9.04 -10.49 -22.95
C ARG A 17 -9.48 -9.21 -22.26
N LEU A 18 -9.23 -9.08 -20.95
CA LEU A 18 -9.54 -7.86 -20.19
C LEU A 18 -8.76 -6.65 -20.75
N ILE A 19 -7.46 -6.83 -21.02
CA ILE A 19 -6.61 -5.79 -21.64
C ILE A 19 -7.16 -5.42 -23.02
N SER A 20 -7.56 -6.40 -23.83
CA SER A 20 -8.11 -6.18 -25.17
C SER A 20 -9.39 -5.36 -25.13
N HIS A 21 -10.35 -5.74 -24.27
CA HIS A 21 -11.60 -5.01 -24.12
C HIS A 21 -11.37 -3.60 -23.60
N GLY A 22 -10.57 -3.45 -22.53
CA GLY A 22 -10.29 -2.14 -21.94
C GLY A 22 -9.61 -1.18 -22.92
N ALA A 23 -8.61 -1.68 -23.66
CA ALA A 23 -7.94 -0.90 -24.69
C ALA A 23 -8.90 -0.48 -25.82
N HIS A 24 -9.75 -1.41 -26.28
CA HIS A 24 -10.76 -1.13 -27.30
C HIS A 24 -11.76 -0.05 -26.85
N PHE A 25 -12.36 -0.20 -25.67
CA PHE A 25 -13.36 0.75 -25.15
C PHE A 25 -12.80 2.15 -24.92
N LEU A 26 -11.53 2.25 -24.54
CA LEU A 26 -10.87 3.52 -24.26
C LEU A 26 -10.15 4.11 -25.48
N HIS A 27 -10.24 3.45 -26.65
CA HIS A 27 -9.56 3.86 -27.88
C HIS A 27 -8.05 4.09 -27.71
N VAL A 28 -7.39 3.24 -26.92
CA VAL A 28 -5.94 3.25 -26.70
C VAL A 28 -5.32 1.93 -27.12
N THR A 29 -3.99 1.90 -27.27
CA THR A 29 -3.30 0.62 -27.47
C THR A 29 -3.30 -0.22 -26.18
N LYS A 30 -3.18 -1.55 -26.31
CA LYS A 30 -3.00 -2.45 -25.16
C LYS A 30 -1.83 -2.01 -24.26
N LYS A 31 -0.74 -1.55 -24.85
CA LYS A 31 0.45 -1.03 -24.14
C LYS A 31 0.10 0.18 -23.29
N GLU A 32 -0.59 1.16 -23.85
CA GLU A 32 -0.99 2.38 -23.14
C GLU A 32 -1.98 2.07 -22.03
N PHE A 33 -2.96 1.18 -22.30
CA PHE A 33 -3.90 0.71 -21.31
C PHE A 33 -3.19 0.11 -20.08
N VAL A 34 -2.28 -0.84 -20.30
CA VAL A 34 -1.50 -1.46 -19.20
C VAL A 34 -0.65 -0.42 -18.48
N ALA A 35 0.00 0.49 -19.20
CA ALA A 35 0.82 1.53 -18.58
C ALA A 35 -0.01 2.50 -17.71
N GLN A 36 -1.23 2.83 -18.11
CA GLN A 36 -2.16 3.64 -17.31
C GLN A 36 -2.66 2.85 -16.11
N ALA A 37 -3.09 1.61 -16.31
CA ALA A 37 -3.59 0.74 -15.25
C ALA A 37 -2.57 0.53 -14.13
N VAL A 38 -1.29 0.30 -14.46
CA VAL A 38 -0.21 0.14 -13.46
C VAL A 38 -0.04 1.41 -12.62
N ARG A 39 -0.04 2.59 -13.25
CA ARG A 39 0.07 3.87 -12.52
C ARG A 39 -1.11 4.09 -11.58
N VAL A 40 -2.33 3.80 -12.04
CA VAL A 40 -3.54 3.92 -11.22
C VAL A 40 -3.51 2.93 -10.06
N TYR A 41 -3.17 1.67 -10.32
CA TYR A 41 -3.06 0.63 -9.30
C TYR A 41 -2.08 1.05 -8.19
N LEU A 42 -0.89 1.51 -8.56
CA LEU A 42 0.10 1.99 -7.61
C LEU A 42 -0.39 3.22 -6.83
N LYS A 43 -1.07 4.17 -7.49
CA LYS A 43 -1.61 5.37 -6.82
C LYS A 43 -2.68 5.01 -5.79
N VAL A 44 -3.59 4.08 -6.12
CA VAL A 44 -4.62 3.60 -5.19
C VAL A 44 -3.99 2.89 -4.00
N ARG A 45 -3.03 1.99 -4.26
CA ARG A 45 -2.30 1.28 -3.20
C ARG A 45 -1.41 2.18 -2.35
N GLN A 46 -0.90 3.28 -2.90
CA GLN A 46 -0.12 4.25 -2.13
C GLN A 46 -0.98 4.92 -1.05
N ALA A 47 -2.26 5.20 -1.33
CA ALA A 47 -3.18 5.73 -0.34
C ALA A 47 -3.44 4.73 0.79
N GLU A 48 -3.59 3.44 0.46
CA GLU A 48 -3.74 2.37 1.46
C GLU A 48 -2.48 2.20 2.32
N LEU A 49 -1.29 2.24 1.69
CA LEU A 49 -0.01 2.18 2.41
C LEU A 49 0.18 3.39 3.33
N HIS A 50 -0.12 4.60 2.84
CA HIS A 50 -0.04 5.81 3.66
C HIS A 50 -1.05 5.78 4.80
N ALA A 51 -2.28 5.30 4.57
CA ALA A 51 -3.29 5.15 5.62
C ALA A 51 -2.86 4.11 6.66
N ALA A 52 -2.40 2.94 6.24
CA ALA A 52 -1.89 1.91 7.15
C ALA A 52 -0.67 2.39 7.93
N MET A 53 0.22 3.17 7.30
CA MET A 53 1.39 3.73 7.96
C MET A 53 1.01 4.86 8.93
N GLN A 54 0.03 5.71 8.60
CA GLN A 54 -0.51 6.71 9.53
C GLN A 54 -1.21 6.06 10.71
N GLU A 55 -1.94 4.97 10.49
CA GLU A 55 -2.60 4.20 11.55
C GLU A 55 -1.56 3.51 12.46
N ALA A 56 -0.53 2.91 11.88
CA ALA A 56 0.60 2.35 12.65
C ALA A 56 1.38 3.43 13.42
N MET A 57 1.57 4.62 12.82
CA MET A 57 2.20 5.76 13.49
C MET A 57 1.28 6.40 14.54
N ALA A 58 -0.04 6.35 14.39
CA ALA A 58 -0.98 6.82 15.41
C ALA A 58 -1.01 5.88 16.63
N GLN A 59 -0.78 4.57 16.42
CA GLN A 59 -0.55 3.62 17.50
C GLN A 59 0.81 3.83 18.19
N LEU A 60 1.77 4.42 17.48
CA LEU A 60 3.06 4.86 18.01
C LEU A 60 3.00 6.36 18.31
N ASP A 61 2.27 6.78 19.33
CA ASP A 61 2.26 8.18 19.83
C ASP A 61 3.64 8.66 20.35
N GLY A 62 4.71 7.90 20.10
CA GLY A 62 6.09 8.16 20.51
C GLY A 62 6.37 7.80 21.96
N THR A 63 5.34 7.47 22.74
CA THR A 63 5.47 7.22 24.17
C THR A 63 6.03 5.82 24.44
N HIS A 64 6.81 5.72 25.51
CA HIS A 64 7.31 4.44 26.00
C HIS A 64 6.14 3.50 26.33
N ALA A 65 5.03 4.03 26.86
CA ALA A 65 3.80 3.29 27.09
C ALA A 65 3.24 2.63 25.82
N SER A 66 3.14 3.35 24.69
CA SER A 66 2.61 2.80 23.43
C SER A 66 3.53 1.76 22.80
N ARG A 67 4.85 1.89 22.98
CA ARG A 67 5.82 0.87 22.57
C ARG A 67 5.68 -0.41 23.40
N VAL A 68 5.47 -0.28 24.70
CA VAL A 68 5.24 -1.42 25.61
C VAL A 68 3.89 -2.08 25.31
N ALA A 69 2.85 -1.30 25.00
CA ALA A 69 1.54 -1.80 24.58
C ALA A 69 1.64 -2.68 23.32
N LEU A 70 2.38 -2.24 22.31
CA LEU A 70 2.59 -3.00 21.07
C LEU A 70 3.36 -4.31 21.28
N VAL A 71 4.35 -4.33 22.17
CA VAL A 71 5.17 -5.52 22.41
C VAL A 71 4.48 -6.52 23.34
N SER A 72 3.72 -6.04 24.32
CA SER A 72 3.02 -6.86 25.31
C SER A 72 1.61 -7.28 24.89
N GLY A 73 1.01 -6.59 23.92
CA GLY A 73 -0.40 -6.75 23.54
C GLY A 73 -1.39 -6.23 24.60
N LEU A 74 -0.90 -5.53 25.63
CA LEU A 74 -1.72 -4.93 26.68
C LEU A 74 -2.17 -3.52 26.27
N THR A 75 -3.35 -3.13 26.73
CA THR A 75 -3.86 -1.76 26.57
C THR A 75 -3.12 -0.79 27.48
N LYS A 76 -3.19 0.52 27.18
CA LYS A 76 -2.50 1.56 27.95
C LYS A 76 -2.95 1.58 29.41
N GLU A 77 -4.24 1.36 29.63
CA GLU A 77 -4.88 1.27 30.94
C GLU A 77 -4.36 0.08 31.77
N GLN A 78 -4.16 -1.08 31.11
CA GLN A 78 -3.60 -2.27 31.77
C GLN A 78 -2.12 -2.08 32.15
N ILE A 79 -1.38 -1.32 31.34
CA ILE A 79 0.02 -0.98 31.65
C ILE A 79 0.08 -0.02 32.84
N GLU A 80 -0.82 0.96 32.91
CA GLU A 80 -0.97 1.87 34.05
C GLU A 80 -1.27 1.10 35.35
N GLU A 81 -2.18 0.12 35.31
CA GLU A 81 -2.51 -0.74 36.46
C GLU A 81 -1.33 -1.58 36.95
N LEU A 82 -0.38 -1.90 36.07
CA LEU A 82 0.83 -2.66 36.39
C LEU A 82 2.00 -1.78 36.85
N GLY A 83 1.76 -0.48 37.06
CA GLY A 83 2.76 0.48 37.54
C GLY A 83 3.25 1.48 36.50
N GLY A 84 2.70 1.45 35.28
CA GLY A 84 3.00 2.41 34.21
C GLY A 84 4.40 2.25 33.58
N VAL A 85 4.73 3.15 32.66
CA VAL A 85 6.06 3.24 32.04
C VAL A 85 6.53 4.70 32.09
N GLU A 86 7.77 4.93 32.51
CA GLU A 86 8.35 6.28 32.51
C GLU A 86 8.62 6.75 31.07
N GLU A 87 8.24 8.00 30.78
CA GLU A 87 8.55 8.68 29.52
C GLU A 87 9.93 9.34 29.65
N GLY A 88 10.90 8.85 28.89
CA GLY A 88 12.30 9.31 28.89
C GLY A 88 12.68 10.18 27.71
#